data_AF-A0A0E9NJR2-F1
#
_entry.id   AF-A0A0E9NJR2-F1
#
_cell.length_a   1.000
_cell.length_b   1.000
_cell.length_c   1.000
_cell.angle_alpha   90.00
_cell.angle_beta   90.00
_cell.angle_gamma   90.00
#
_symmetry.space_group_name_H-M   'P 1'
#
loop_
_entity.id
_entity.type
_entity.pdbx_description
1 polymer ?
#
loop_
_entity_poly.entity_id
_entity_poly.type
_entity_poly.pdbx_seq_one_letter_code
_entity_poly.pdbx_strand_id
1 'polypeptide(L)'
;MVEVLDIASEIAAENEPVTVPSIDPSICLLCNRHFAKYTCPRCAIPYCSLACYKGERHAECSEDFYKTSLIEEIKNKKVDDEQKRSMLDVLKRFEEDQGVADEELQEILREEGDGEGLEDEEESDNTDLKLRLEGLDLDEASFEEMWQRLTPEERERFVQIAREAEEQGVDLDDSEPE
;
A
#
# COMPACT_ATOMS: atom_id res chain seq x y z
N MET A 1 28.14 18.61 -72.49
CA MET A 1 28.41 19.96 -71.97
C MET A 1 27.11 20.45 -71.37
N VAL A 2 26.93 20.27 -70.05
CA VAL A 2 27.11 21.34 -69.04
C VAL A 2 25.77 22.13 -68.95
N GLU A 3 25.04 22.25 -67.86
CA GLU A 3 25.23 21.91 -66.44
C GLU A 3 23.83 21.94 -65.77
N VAL A 4 23.70 21.13 -64.73
CA VAL A 4 22.69 21.20 -63.65
C VAL A 4 22.92 22.47 -62.82
N LEU A 5 21.92 23.35 -62.72
CA LEU A 5 21.74 24.47 -61.76
C LEU A 5 20.42 25.13 -62.23
N ASP A 6 19.27 25.01 -61.56
CA ASP A 6 18.89 25.87 -60.44
C ASP A 6 17.60 25.32 -59.78
N ILE A 7 17.73 24.37 -58.83
CA ILE A 7 16.65 24.03 -57.87
C ILE A 7 16.95 24.77 -56.56
N ALA A 8 16.96 26.11 -56.63
CA ALA A 8 17.25 26.96 -55.48
C ALA A 8 16.32 28.18 -55.43
N SER A 9 15.03 28.00 -55.77
CA SER A 9 14.05 29.09 -55.76
C SER A 9 12.72 28.77 -55.05
N GLU A 10 12.70 27.77 -54.14
CA GLU A 10 11.48 27.40 -53.39
C GLU A 10 11.70 27.25 -51.87
N ILE A 11 12.73 27.88 -51.28
CA ILE A 11 12.91 27.93 -49.82
C ILE A 11 13.18 29.37 -49.36
N ALA A 12 12.24 30.28 -49.59
CA ALA A 12 12.37 31.69 -49.18
C ALA A 12 11.03 32.33 -48.76
N ALA A 13 10.13 31.58 -48.13
CA ALA A 13 8.81 32.10 -47.76
C ALA A 13 8.27 31.70 -46.37
N GLU A 14 9.09 31.23 -45.43
CA GLU A 14 8.64 30.97 -44.05
C GLU A 14 9.72 31.34 -43.03
N ASN A 15 9.94 32.65 -42.84
CA ASN A 15 10.58 33.18 -41.64
C ASN A 15 9.92 34.51 -41.29
N GLU A 16 8.61 34.47 -41.05
CA GLU A 16 7.97 35.51 -40.25
C GLU A 16 8.48 35.38 -38.81
N PRO A 17 8.91 36.48 -38.17
CA PRO A 17 9.30 36.45 -36.78
C PRO A 17 8.06 36.11 -35.95
N VAL A 18 8.00 34.85 -35.48
CA VAL A 18 7.03 34.43 -34.47
C VAL A 18 7.23 35.36 -33.29
N THR A 19 6.27 36.27 -33.07
CA THR A 19 6.25 37.15 -31.93
C THR A 19 5.98 36.30 -30.71
N VAL A 20 7.05 35.79 -30.10
CA VAL A 20 7.00 35.16 -28.79
C VAL A 20 6.33 36.16 -27.84
N PRO A 21 5.27 35.77 -27.11
CA PRO A 21 4.68 36.64 -26.12
C PRO A 21 5.81 37.04 -25.17
N SER A 22 6.00 38.35 -25.01
CA SER A 22 6.95 38.96 -24.11
C SER A 22 6.58 38.60 -22.68
N ILE A 23 6.96 37.40 -22.27
CA ILE A 23 7.04 36.96 -20.89
C ILE A 23 8.22 37.72 -20.33
N ASP A 24 7.97 38.70 -19.48
CA ASP A 24 9.02 39.34 -18.69
C ASP A 24 9.90 38.23 -18.10
N PRO A 25 11.23 38.26 -18.29
CA PRO A 25 12.08 37.13 -17.97
C PRO A 25 12.12 36.97 -16.46
N SER A 26 11.25 36.09 -15.95
CA SER A 26 11.20 35.74 -14.54
C SER A 26 12.48 35.01 -14.14
N ILE A 27 12.98 35.30 -12.95
CA ILE A 27 14.16 34.62 -12.41
C ILE A 27 13.72 33.26 -11.88
N CYS A 28 14.56 32.24 -12.04
CA CYS A 28 14.33 30.91 -11.47
C CYS A 28 14.25 31.00 -9.94
N LEU A 29 13.08 30.76 -9.33
CA LEU A 29 12.91 30.82 -7.87
C LEU A 29 13.56 29.63 -7.14
N LEU A 30 13.93 28.59 -7.90
CA LEU A 30 14.63 27.42 -7.39
C LEU A 30 16.14 27.55 -7.43
N CYS A 31 16.73 28.60 -7.99
CA CYS A 31 18.19 28.80 -7.91
C CYS A 31 18.62 30.26 -7.79
N ASN A 32 17.77 31.21 -8.16
CA ASN A 32 17.99 32.65 -8.16
C ASN A 32 19.25 33.08 -8.93
N ARG A 33 19.72 32.26 -9.89
CA ARG A 33 20.97 32.50 -10.66
C ARG A 33 20.73 32.73 -12.15
N HIS A 34 19.69 32.10 -12.69
CA HIS A 34 19.38 32.12 -14.12
C HIS A 34 17.93 32.53 -14.34
N PHE A 35 17.64 33.07 -15.53
CA PHE A 35 16.28 33.25 -15.98
C PHE A 35 15.55 31.91 -16.10
N ALA A 36 14.30 31.90 -15.67
CA ALA A 36 13.42 30.75 -15.80
C ALA A 36 13.05 30.53 -17.26
N LYS A 37 13.09 29.26 -17.67
CA LYS A 37 12.72 28.81 -19.02
C LYS A 37 11.38 28.08 -19.01
N TYR A 38 10.99 27.57 -17.85
CA TYR A 38 9.83 26.71 -17.67
C TYR A 38 9.11 27.08 -16.38
N THR A 39 7.85 26.65 -16.25
CA THR A 39 7.03 26.87 -15.07
C THR A 39 6.39 25.55 -14.66
N CYS A 40 6.43 25.20 -13.36
CA CYS A 40 5.80 23.97 -12.88
C CYS A 40 4.26 24.08 -12.96
N PRO A 41 3.55 23.09 -13.54
CA PRO A 41 2.09 23.15 -13.66
C PRO A 41 1.34 22.94 -12.34
N ARG A 42 2.00 22.41 -11.29
CA ARG A 42 1.36 22.17 -9.98
C ARG A 42 1.43 23.40 -9.08
N CYS A 43 2.62 23.96 -8.93
CA CYS A 43 2.89 25.04 -7.98
C CYS A 43 3.13 26.40 -8.65
N ALA A 44 3.09 26.48 -9.99
CA ALA A 44 3.35 27.67 -10.78
C ALA A 44 4.75 28.31 -10.57
N ILE A 45 5.70 27.57 -9.99
CA ILE A 45 7.05 28.08 -9.73
C ILE A 45 7.88 28.09 -11.03
N PRO A 46 8.48 29.22 -11.41
CA PRO A 46 9.35 29.32 -12.58
C PRO A 46 10.76 28.79 -12.30
N TYR A 47 11.30 27.98 -13.21
CA TYR A 47 12.61 27.31 -13.08
C TYR A 47 13.45 27.31 -14.37
N CYS A 48 14.77 27.23 -14.25
CA CYS A 48 15.69 27.36 -15.40
C CYS A 48 16.02 26.06 -16.11
N SER A 49 16.04 24.91 -15.41
CA SER A 49 16.49 23.63 -15.96
C SER A 49 15.96 22.44 -15.14
N LEU A 50 16.11 21.24 -15.70
CA LEU A 50 15.74 19.99 -15.02
C LEU A 50 16.48 19.78 -13.69
N ALA A 51 17.71 20.30 -13.55
CA ALA A 51 18.45 20.23 -12.30
C ALA A 51 17.74 21.00 -11.17
N CYS A 52 17.08 22.12 -11.48
CA CYS A 52 16.26 22.82 -10.51
C CYS A 52 14.94 22.08 -10.27
N TYR A 53 14.31 21.56 -11.32
CA TYR A 53 13.06 20.81 -11.22
C TYR A 53 13.17 19.56 -10.34
N LYS A 54 14.27 18.80 -10.46
CA LYS A 54 14.57 17.58 -9.68
C LYS A 54 15.38 17.86 -8.41
N GLY A 55 15.66 19.13 -8.10
CA GLY A 55 16.44 19.50 -6.93
C GLY A 55 15.60 19.36 -5.66
N GLU A 56 16.27 19.25 -4.51
CA GLU A 56 15.62 19.13 -3.19
C GLU A 56 14.61 20.26 -2.92
N ARG A 57 14.88 21.46 -3.44
CA ARG A 57 13.98 22.64 -3.33
C ARG A 57 12.65 22.49 -4.06
N HIS A 58 12.49 21.49 -4.92
CA HIS A 58 11.28 21.20 -5.66
C HIS A 58 11.00 19.67 -5.68
N ALA A 59 11.46 18.95 -4.65
CA ALA A 59 11.32 17.51 -4.56
C ALA A 59 9.86 17.09 -4.55
N GLU A 60 9.03 17.69 -3.69
CA GLU A 60 7.61 17.37 -3.52
C GLU A 60 6.83 17.30 -4.84
N CYS A 61 6.83 18.40 -5.63
CA CYS A 61 6.13 18.43 -6.91
C CYS A 61 6.73 17.48 -7.97
N SER A 62 8.05 17.26 -7.93
CA SER A 62 8.74 16.37 -8.86
C SER A 62 8.45 14.90 -8.54
N GLU A 63 8.46 14.52 -7.27
CA GLU A 63 8.17 13.17 -6.80
C GLU A 63 6.71 12.80 -7.01
N ASP A 64 5.78 13.70 -6.73
CA ASP A 64 4.36 13.44 -6.97
C ASP A 64 4.08 13.20 -8.46
N PHE A 65 4.81 13.88 -9.34
CA PHE A 65 4.77 13.62 -10.78
C PHE A 65 5.28 12.23 -11.13
N TYR A 66 6.45 11.87 -10.63
CA TYR A 66 6.98 10.53 -10.87
C TYR A 66 6.06 9.44 -10.31
N LYS A 67 5.57 9.58 -9.08
CA LYS A 67 4.64 8.63 -8.46
C LYS A 67 3.36 8.48 -9.28
N THR A 68 2.72 9.60 -9.64
CA THR A 68 1.47 9.56 -10.40
C THR A 68 1.69 8.88 -11.76
N SER A 69 2.73 9.28 -12.51
CA SER A 69 3.01 8.69 -13.82
C SER A 69 3.34 7.20 -13.72
N LEU A 70 4.11 6.78 -12.70
CA LEU A 70 4.41 5.37 -12.47
C LEU A 70 3.16 4.57 -12.09
N ILE A 71 2.30 5.10 -11.22
CA ILE A 71 1.04 4.45 -10.83
C ILE A 71 0.13 4.30 -12.05
N GLU A 72 0.01 5.33 -12.88
CA GLU A 72 -0.77 5.27 -14.12
C GLU A 72 -0.21 4.24 -15.10
N GLU A 73 1.11 4.17 -15.26
CA GLU A 73 1.77 3.17 -16.12
C GLU A 73 1.52 1.74 -15.61
N ILE A 74 1.65 1.51 -14.30
CA ILE A 74 1.39 0.21 -13.67
C ILE A 74 -0.09 -0.18 -13.83
N LYS A 75 -1.03 0.76 -13.58
CA LYS A 75 -2.46 0.51 -13.75
C LYS A 75 -2.84 0.19 -15.20
N ASN A 76 -2.18 0.84 -16.16
CA ASN A 76 -2.42 0.62 -17.58
C ASN A 76 -1.73 -0.64 -18.13
N LYS A 77 -0.79 -1.20 -17.37
CA LYS A 77 -0.16 -2.48 -17.70
C LYS A 77 -1.15 -3.61 -17.46
N LYS A 78 -1.91 -3.95 -18.50
CA LYS A 78 -2.76 -5.14 -18.50
C LYS A 78 -1.88 -6.38 -18.40
N VAL A 79 -2.13 -7.20 -17.39
CA VAL A 79 -1.51 -8.52 -17.25
C VAL A 79 -2.11 -9.43 -18.31
N ASP A 80 -1.26 -10.15 -19.04
CA ASP A 80 -1.71 -11.10 -20.06
C ASP A 80 -2.42 -12.30 -19.41
N ASP A 81 -3.36 -12.91 -20.13
CA ASP A 81 -4.12 -14.05 -19.60
C ASP A 81 -3.19 -15.21 -19.21
N GLU A 82 -2.06 -15.39 -19.90
CA GLU A 82 -1.06 -16.40 -19.57
C GLU A 82 -0.38 -16.14 -18.22
N GLN A 83 -0.04 -14.88 -17.93
CA GLN A 83 0.57 -14.50 -16.64
C GLN A 83 -0.41 -14.69 -15.48
N LYS A 84 -1.69 -14.39 -15.71
CA LYS A 84 -2.75 -14.65 -14.73
C LYS A 84 -2.92 -16.14 -14.48
N ARG A 85 -2.90 -16.97 -15.53
CA ARG A 85 -2.96 -18.44 -15.39
C ARG A 85 -1.76 -19.00 -14.65
N SER A 86 -0.56 -18.51 -14.94
CA SER A 86 0.65 -18.92 -14.21
C SER A 86 0.58 -18.53 -12.72
N MET A 87 0.07 -17.34 -12.39
CA MET A 87 -0.13 -16.94 -10.99
C MET A 87 -1.15 -17.84 -10.28
N LEU A 88 -2.28 -18.13 -10.93
CA LEU A 88 -3.30 -19.04 -10.41
C LEU A 88 -2.76 -20.47 -10.23
N ASP A 89 -1.90 -20.94 -11.13
CA ASP A 89 -1.25 -22.25 -11.02
C ASP A 89 -0.31 -22.32 -9.82
N VAL A 90 0.42 -21.25 -9.51
CA VAL A 90 1.27 -21.18 -8.30
C VAL A 90 0.42 -21.19 -7.02
N LEU A 91 -0.66 -20.41 -6.99
CA LEU A 91 -1.62 -20.41 -5.86
C LEU A 91 -2.23 -21.81 -5.66
N LYS A 92 -2.64 -22.46 -6.75
CA LYS A 92 -3.19 -23.83 -6.72
C LYS A 92 -2.18 -24.84 -6.21
N ARG A 93 -0.91 -24.76 -6.62
CA ARG A 93 0.14 -25.64 -6.09
C ARG A 93 0.37 -25.42 -4.59
N PHE A 94 0.30 -24.17 -4.12
CA PHE A 94 0.42 -23.88 -2.69
C PHE A 94 -0.78 -24.40 -1.90
N GLU A 95 -1.99 -24.30 -2.45
CA GLU A 95 -3.19 -24.91 -1.90
C GLU A 95 -3.13 -26.44 -1.93
N GLU A 96 -2.53 -27.07 -2.95
CA GLU A 96 -2.36 -28.52 -3.01
C GLU A 96 -1.28 -29.00 -2.03
N ASP A 97 -0.18 -28.26 -1.90
CA ASP A 97 0.89 -28.53 -0.93
C ASP A 97 0.42 -28.31 0.52
N GLN A 98 -0.57 -27.45 0.77
CA GLN A 98 -1.24 -27.28 2.08
C GLN A 98 -2.53 -28.10 2.23
N GLY A 99 -3.17 -28.51 1.14
CA GLY A 99 -4.47 -29.18 1.09
C GLY A 99 -4.41 -30.65 1.47
N VAL A 100 -3.20 -31.22 1.54
CA VAL A 100 -2.98 -32.52 2.22
C VAL A 100 -3.34 -32.43 3.70
N ALA A 101 -3.31 -31.24 4.31
CA ALA A 101 -3.76 -31.05 5.69
C ALA A 101 -5.29 -30.93 5.84
N ASP A 102 -6.03 -30.53 4.80
CA ASP A 102 -7.47 -30.28 4.89
C ASP A 102 -8.31 -31.52 4.53
N GLU A 103 -7.82 -32.40 3.63
CA GLU A 103 -8.46 -33.69 3.35
C GLU A 103 -8.25 -34.70 4.51
N GLU A 104 -7.09 -34.70 5.17
CA GLU A 104 -6.83 -35.49 6.38
C GLU A 104 -7.67 -34.97 7.56
N LEU A 105 -7.81 -33.65 7.72
CA LEU A 105 -8.68 -33.03 8.73
C LEU A 105 -10.17 -33.31 8.47
N GLN A 106 -10.60 -33.34 7.20
CA GLN A 106 -11.98 -33.65 6.82
C GLN A 106 -12.31 -35.15 6.91
N GLU A 107 -11.33 -36.04 6.82
CA GLU A 107 -11.48 -37.48 7.08
C GLU A 107 -11.55 -37.76 8.60
N ILE A 108 -10.70 -37.09 9.41
CA ILE A 108 -10.78 -37.13 10.90
C ILE A 108 -12.16 -36.65 11.39
N LEU A 109 -12.69 -35.55 10.85
CA LEU A 109 -14.04 -35.04 11.20
C LEU A 109 -15.20 -35.93 10.71
N ARG A 110 -14.96 -36.86 9.77
CA ARG A 110 -15.99 -37.80 9.29
C ARG A 110 -16.00 -39.12 10.05
N GLU A 111 -14.89 -39.51 10.67
CA GLU A 111 -14.79 -40.73 11.48
C GLU A 111 -15.12 -40.52 12.97
N GLU A 112 -15.05 -39.29 13.51
CA GLU A 112 -15.45 -38.95 14.89
C GLU A 112 -16.99 -38.83 15.10
N GLY A 113 -17.77 -39.62 14.37
CA GLY A 113 -19.20 -39.84 14.67
C GLY A 113 -19.47 -40.96 15.68
N ASP A 114 -18.45 -41.76 16.01
CA ASP A 114 -18.51 -42.91 16.93
C ASP A 114 -17.09 -43.37 17.26
N GLY A 115 -16.50 -42.90 18.36
CA GLY A 115 -15.19 -43.40 18.78
C GLY A 115 -14.59 -42.67 19.99
N GLU A 116 -14.61 -43.33 21.13
CA GLU A 116 -13.99 -42.88 22.38
C GLU A 116 -12.46 -42.75 22.24
N GLY A 117 -11.95 -41.53 22.50
CA GLY A 117 -10.69 -41.30 23.21
C GLY A 117 -9.43 -41.02 22.39
N LEU A 118 -8.96 -39.77 22.42
CA LEU A 118 -7.59 -39.36 22.78
C LEU A 118 -7.65 -37.92 23.35
N GLU A 119 -7.36 -37.80 24.64
CA GLU A 119 -7.24 -36.52 25.35
C GLU A 119 -5.87 -35.89 24.99
N ASP A 120 -5.86 -34.93 24.06
CA ASP A 120 -4.80 -33.92 23.96
C ASP A 120 -5.40 -32.60 24.49
N GLU A 121 -5.15 -32.32 25.77
CA GLU A 121 -5.87 -31.34 26.61
C GLU A 121 -5.52 -29.86 26.34
N GLU A 122 -4.93 -29.50 25.20
CA GLU A 122 -4.52 -28.09 24.93
C GLU A 122 -5.10 -27.46 23.64
N GLU A 123 -6.04 -28.11 22.95
CA GLU A 123 -6.70 -27.51 21.76
C GLU A 123 -8.24 -27.42 21.86
N SER A 124 -8.83 -27.76 23.01
CA SER A 124 -10.29 -27.71 23.21
C SER A 124 -10.85 -26.29 23.48
N ASP A 125 -10.02 -25.31 23.87
CA ASP A 125 -10.51 -24.01 24.34
C ASP A 125 -10.68 -22.95 23.24
N ASN A 126 -9.87 -23.02 22.16
CA ASN A 126 -9.89 -21.96 21.14
C ASN A 126 -11.15 -21.99 20.25
N THR A 127 -11.68 -23.19 20.02
CA THR A 127 -12.91 -23.39 19.23
C THR A 127 -14.16 -22.96 19.98
N ASP A 128 -14.21 -23.19 21.31
CA ASP A 128 -15.29 -22.71 22.19
C ASP A 128 -15.29 -21.19 22.34
N LEU A 129 -14.11 -20.58 22.48
CA LEU A 129 -13.98 -19.12 22.59
C LEU A 129 -14.48 -18.39 21.33
N LYS A 130 -14.17 -18.92 20.14
CA LYS A 130 -14.61 -18.36 18.86
C LYS A 130 -16.13 -18.34 18.74
N LEU A 131 -16.80 -19.42 19.15
CA LEU A 131 -18.26 -19.50 19.15
C LEU A 131 -18.88 -18.52 20.16
N ARG A 132 -18.22 -18.30 21.30
CA ARG A 132 -18.73 -17.40 22.35
C ARG A 132 -18.53 -15.93 22.07
N LEU A 133 -17.51 -15.57 21.29
CA LEU A 133 -17.27 -14.19 20.84
C LEU A 133 -18.01 -13.85 19.54
N GLU A 134 -18.69 -14.82 18.91
CA GLU A 134 -19.45 -14.57 17.69
C GLU A 134 -20.53 -13.49 17.91
N GLY A 135 -20.55 -12.51 17.00
CA GLY A 135 -21.52 -11.40 17.02
C GLY A 135 -21.24 -10.31 18.06
N LEU A 136 -20.07 -10.29 18.71
CA LEU A 136 -19.66 -9.17 19.55
C LEU A 136 -18.96 -8.10 18.70
N ASP A 137 -19.48 -6.87 18.75
CA ASP A 137 -18.83 -5.71 18.10
C ASP A 137 -17.79 -5.12 19.05
N LEU A 138 -16.50 -5.28 18.73
CA LEU A 138 -15.39 -4.89 19.60
C LEU A 138 -15.23 -3.36 19.71
N ASP A 139 -15.81 -2.59 18.80
CA ASP A 139 -15.72 -1.12 18.82
C ASP A 139 -16.84 -0.48 19.67
N GLU A 140 -17.97 -1.18 19.85
CA GLU A 140 -19.13 -0.70 20.61
C GLU A 140 -19.35 -1.44 21.95
N ALA A 141 -18.83 -2.66 22.10
CA ALA A 141 -19.04 -3.46 23.30
C ALA A 141 -18.40 -2.84 24.54
N SER A 142 -19.11 -2.91 25.66
CA SER A 142 -18.57 -2.49 26.95
C SER A 142 -17.57 -3.51 27.52
N PHE A 143 -16.68 -3.04 28.40
CA PHE A 143 -15.72 -3.90 29.11
C PHE A 143 -16.42 -5.09 29.79
N GLU A 144 -17.55 -4.85 30.44
CA GLU A 144 -18.29 -5.89 31.16
C GLU A 144 -18.90 -6.92 30.21
N GLU A 145 -19.35 -6.52 29.02
CA GLU A 145 -19.87 -7.45 28.01
C GLU A 145 -18.78 -8.35 27.44
N MET A 146 -17.59 -7.79 27.17
CA MET A 146 -16.42 -8.57 26.78
C MET A 146 -16.01 -9.53 27.91
N TRP A 147 -15.93 -9.02 29.14
CA TRP A 147 -15.55 -9.79 30.32
C TRP A 147 -16.50 -10.96 30.57
N GLN A 148 -17.82 -10.74 30.42
CA GLN A 148 -18.84 -11.76 30.64
C GLN A 148 -18.79 -12.93 29.64
N ARG A 149 -18.18 -12.74 28.46
CA ARG A 149 -18.04 -13.80 27.44
C ARG A 149 -16.88 -14.75 27.70
N LEU A 150 -15.92 -14.44 28.59
CA LEU A 150 -14.80 -15.31 28.99
C LEU A 150 -15.19 -16.29 30.11
N THR A 151 -14.52 -17.46 30.19
CA THR A 151 -14.77 -18.45 31.26
C THR A 151 -14.22 -17.94 32.59
N PRO A 152 -14.64 -18.52 33.71
CA PRO A 152 -14.02 -18.24 35.00
C PRO A 152 -12.49 -18.48 35.00
N GLU A 153 -12.03 -19.53 34.33
CA GLU A 153 -10.61 -19.91 34.27
C GLU A 153 -9.78 -18.94 33.41
N GLU A 154 -10.31 -18.52 32.27
CA GLU A 154 -9.68 -17.52 31.39
C GLU A 154 -9.56 -16.16 32.08
N ARG A 155 -10.59 -15.76 32.84
CA ARG A 155 -10.57 -14.51 33.62
C ARG A 155 -9.52 -14.55 34.73
N GLU A 156 -9.42 -15.68 35.43
CA GLU A 156 -8.40 -15.85 36.47
C GLU A 156 -7.00 -15.77 35.88
N ARG A 157 -6.77 -16.43 34.74
CA ARG A 157 -5.51 -16.36 34.02
C ARG A 157 -5.20 -14.94 33.55
N PHE A 158 -6.19 -14.21 33.03
CA PHE A 158 -6.04 -12.81 32.61
C PHE A 158 -5.65 -11.92 33.79
N VAL A 159 -6.31 -12.06 34.95
CA VAL A 159 -5.99 -11.31 36.17
C VAL A 159 -4.60 -11.66 36.69
N GLN A 160 -4.19 -12.92 36.60
CA GLN A 160 -2.85 -13.34 36.99
C GLN A 160 -1.79 -12.69 36.10
N ILE A 161 -1.97 -12.72 34.77
CA ILE A 161 -1.06 -12.06 33.83
C ILE A 161 -1.02 -10.55 34.06
N ALA A 162 -2.16 -9.91 34.35
CA ALA A 162 -2.22 -8.48 34.66
C ALA A 162 -1.41 -8.13 35.92
N ARG A 163 -1.52 -8.95 36.99
CA ARG A 163 -0.72 -8.78 38.22
C ARG A 163 0.77 -8.99 37.98
N GLU A 164 1.13 -10.02 37.22
CA GLU A 164 2.52 -10.30 36.86
C GLU A 164 3.12 -9.20 35.97
N ALA A 165 2.31 -8.55 35.12
CA ALA A 165 2.71 -7.41 34.31
C ALA A 165 2.91 -6.14 35.14
N GLU A 166 2.07 -5.91 36.16
CA GLU A 166 2.19 -4.82 37.12
C GLU A 166 3.46 -4.97 37.99
N GLU A 167 3.79 -6.20 38.41
CA GLU A 167 5.03 -6.52 39.15
C GLU A 167 6.30 -6.36 38.29
N GLN A 168 6.18 -6.46 36.97
CA GLN A 168 7.28 -6.26 36.01
C GLN A 168 7.45 -4.81 35.56
N GLY A 169 6.69 -3.87 36.13
CA GLY A 169 6.87 -2.44 35.93
C GLY A 169 6.55 -1.97 34.51
N VAL A 170 5.62 -2.64 33.82
CA VAL A 170 5.02 -2.09 32.60
C VAL A 170 3.92 -1.14 33.06
N ASP A 171 4.27 0.15 33.15
CA ASP A 171 3.34 1.25 33.40
C ASP A 171 2.27 1.27 32.30
N LEU A 172 1.12 0.64 32.56
CA LEU A 172 -0.11 0.87 31.80
C LEU A 172 -0.70 2.16 32.37
N ASP A 173 -0.19 3.28 31.85
CA ASP A 173 -0.61 4.64 32.20
C ASP A 173 -2.12 4.79 32.00
N ASP A 174 -2.85 4.71 33.11
CA ASP A 174 -4.24 5.11 33.28
C ASP A 174 -4.26 6.65 33.31
N SER A 175 -4.04 7.26 32.15
CA SER A 175 -4.33 8.68 31.93
C SER A 175 -5.85 8.88 31.97
N GLU A 176 -6.40 8.97 33.18
CA GLU A 176 -7.73 9.52 33.42
C GLU A 176 -7.66 11.04 33.17
N PRO A 177 -8.52 11.63 32.31
CA PRO A 177 -8.46 13.05 31.99
C PRO A 177 -9.12 13.90 33.08
N GLU A 178 -8.41 14.92 33.59
CA GLU A 178 -9.02 16.09 34.25
C GLU A 178 -9.73 17.01 33.26
#